data_AF-A0AAQ0S6N1-F1
#
_entry.id   AF-A0AAQ0S6N1-F1
#
_cell.length_a   1.000
_cell.length_b   1.000
_cell.length_c   1.000
_cell.angle_alpha   90.00
_cell.angle_beta   90.00
_cell.angle_gamma   90.00
#
_symmetry.space_group_name_H-M   'P 1'
#
loop_
_entity.id
_entity.type
_entity.pdbx_description
1 polymer ?
#
loop_
_entity_poly.entity_id
_entity_poly.type
_entity_poly.pdbx_seq_one_letter_code
_entity_poly.pdbx_strand_id
1 'polypeptide(L)'
;MRILVNSSDIIIAFAIVGGFDGDIEISDEGLPSNFVETFKPGYYLYRDGEIKVNTSYKEESETMVIDNPPQDIDSLRIMVATLQKQSVQSNLKIVSLENKFKELEEKLNKEVGANE
;
A
#
# COMPACT_ATOMS: atom_id res chain seq x y z
N MET A 1 -10.12 -20.66 6.67
CA MET A 1 -9.88 -19.20 6.85
C MET A 1 -10.31 -18.46 5.59
N ARG A 2 -10.62 -17.16 5.66
CA ARG A 2 -10.98 -16.35 4.47
C ARG A 2 -10.00 -15.21 4.25
N ILE A 3 -9.61 -14.94 3.00
CA ILE A 3 -8.74 -13.81 2.64
C ILE A 3 -9.40 -12.90 1.61
N LEU A 4 -9.03 -11.63 1.67
CA LEU A 4 -9.36 -10.65 0.64
C LEU A 4 -8.09 -10.29 -0.13
N VAL A 5 -8.20 -10.35 -1.45
CA VAL A 5 -7.08 -10.16 -2.38
C VAL A 5 -7.41 -9.02 -3.33
N ASN A 6 -6.43 -8.16 -3.64
CA ASN A 6 -6.62 -7.09 -4.61
C ASN A 6 -6.35 -7.56 -6.06
N SER A 7 -6.48 -6.64 -7.03
CA SER A 7 -6.24 -6.91 -8.44
C SER A 7 -4.79 -7.28 -8.82
N SER A 8 -3.86 -7.25 -7.87
CA SER A 8 -2.44 -7.60 -8.06
C SER A 8 -2.06 -8.86 -7.28
N ASP A 9 -3.05 -9.65 -6.87
CA ASP A 9 -2.89 -10.88 -6.09
C ASP A 9 -2.33 -10.66 -4.68
N ILE A 10 -2.37 -9.43 -4.17
CA ILE A 10 -1.87 -9.10 -2.83
C ILE A 10 -2.98 -9.32 -1.81
N ILE A 11 -2.65 -10.05 -0.76
CA ILE A 11 -3.56 -10.25 0.37
C ILE A 11 -3.59 -8.97 1.21
N ILE A 12 -4.78 -8.37 1.31
CA ILE A 12 -4.99 -7.09 2.01
C ILE A 12 -5.73 -7.27 3.33
N ALA A 13 -6.47 -8.37 3.51
CA ALA A 13 -7.14 -8.70 4.76
C ALA A 13 -7.38 -10.21 4.89
N PHE A 14 -7.64 -10.68 6.12
CA PHE A 14 -8.12 -12.03 6.38
C PHE A 14 -9.16 -12.04 7.51
N ALA A 15 -9.98 -13.09 7.54
CA ALA A 15 -10.98 -13.35 8.57
C ALA A 15 -10.87 -14.81 9.02
N ILE A 16 -10.76 -15.00 10.34
CA ILE A 16 -10.87 -16.32 10.98
C ILE A 16 -12.35 -16.69 11.16
N VAL A 17 -13.16 -15.71 11.54
CA VAL A 17 -14.61 -15.84 11.74
C VAL A 17 -15.32 -14.80 10.88
N GLY A 18 -16.38 -15.20 10.19
CA GLY A 18 -17.08 -14.35 9.22
C GLY A 18 -16.34 -14.31 7.88
N GLY A 19 -16.48 -13.20 7.15
CA GLY A 19 -15.88 -13.03 5.82
C GLY A 19 -16.03 -11.60 5.32
N PHE A 20 -15.52 -11.36 4.11
CA PHE A 20 -15.65 -10.10 3.38
C PHE A 20 -16.38 -10.35 2.06
N ASP A 21 -16.97 -9.30 1.48
CA ASP A 21 -17.51 -9.41 0.12
C ASP A 21 -16.37 -9.66 -0.87
N GLY A 22 -16.49 -10.74 -1.65
CA GLY A 22 -15.48 -11.14 -2.63
C GLY A 22 -14.24 -11.81 -2.01
N ASP A 23 -14.38 -12.34 -0.79
CA ASP A 23 -13.32 -13.14 -0.16
C ASP A 23 -13.09 -14.49 -0.84
N ILE A 24 -11.93 -15.07 -0.57
CA ILE A 24 -11.53 -16.40 -1.02
C ILE A 24 -11.38 -17.28 0.24
N GLU A 25 -12.08 -18.40 0.25
CA GLU A 25 -11.94 -19.40 1.31
C GLU A 25 -10.70 -20.27 1.03
N ILE A 26 -9.87 -20.43 2.05
CA ILE A 26 -8.64 -21.22 1.98
C ILE A 26 -8.62 -22.27 3.08
N SER A 27 -8.15 -23.45 2.67
CA SER A 27 -7.80 -24.57 3.54
C SER A 27 -6.48 -24.31 4.25
N ASP A 28 -6.37 -24.81 5.48
CA ASP A 28 -5.19 -24.62 6.32
C ASP A 28 -3.91 -25.26 5.73
N GLU A 29 -4.05 -26.21 4.79
CA GLU A 29 -2.92 -26.88 4.12
C GLU A 29 -2.05 -25.95 3.26
N GLY A 30 -2.63 -24.85 2.73
CA GLY A 30 -1.91 -23.88 1.88
C GLY A 30 -1.37 -22.67 2.64
N LEU A 31 -1.56 -22.65 3.97
CA LEU A 31 -1.26 -21.50 4.81
C LEU A 31 0.11 -21.66 5.49
N PRO A 32 1.01 -20.67 5.41
CA PRO A 32 2.19 -20.64 6.26
C PRO A 32 1.79 -20.73 7.74
N SER A 33 2.46 -21.57 8.52
CA SER A 33 2.11 -21.83 9.93
C SER A 33 2.13 -20.57 10.80
N ASN A 34 2.93 -19.57 10.42
CA ASN A 34 3.05 -18.28 11.11
C ASN A 34 2.22 -17.17 10.46
N PHE A 35 1.38 -17.46 9.46
CA PHE A 35 0.69 -16.46 8.66
C PHE A 35 -0.04 -15.42 9.51
N VAL A 36 -0.82 -15.85 10.50
CA VAL A 36 -1.60 -14.95 11.37
C VAL A 36 -0.70 -14.03 12.18
N GLU A 37 0.46 -14.51 12.64
CA GLU A 37 1.41 -13.75 13.47
C GLU A 37 2.21 -12.74 12.64
N THR A 38 2.53 -13.09 11.40
CA THR A 38 3.36 -12.26 10.51
C THR A 38 2.54 -11.46 9.50
N PHE A 39 1.22 -11.62 9.48
CA PHE A 39 0.36 -10.93 8.52
C PHE A 39 0.47 -9.42 8.68
N LYS A 40 0.86 -8.76 7.60
CA LYS A 40 0.69 -7.32 7.38
C LYS A 40 0.03 -7.15 6.00
N PRO A 41 -0.90 -6.21 5.83
CA PRO A 41 -1.47 -5.91 4.52
C PRO A 41 -0.34 -5.68 3.51
N GLY A 42 -0.32 -6.41 2.40
CA GLY A 42 0.76 -6.30 1.42
C GLY A 42 1.89 -7.31 1.54
N TYR A 43 2.05 -7.99 2.68
CA TYR A 43 3.19 -8.88 2.94
C TYR A 43 3.10 -10.22 2.20
N TYR A 44 1.88 -10.69 1.94
CA TYR A 44 1.61 -11.95 1.27
C TYR A 44 0.91 -11.76 -0.08
N LEU A 45 1.21 -12.66 -1.02
CA LEU A 45 0.56 -12.83 -2.32
C LEU A 45 -0.22 -14.14 -2.31
N TYR A 46 -1.33 -14.20 -3.04
CA TYR A 46 -2.11 -15.42 -3.28
C TYR A 46 -2.18 -15.73 -4.78
N ARG A 47 -1.45 -16.76 -5.23
CA ARG A 47 -1.42 -17.18 -6.65
C ARG A 47 -1.44 -18.70 -6.76
N ASP A 48 -2.22 -19.20 -7.71
CA ASP A 48 -2.32 -20.63 -8.03
C ASP A 48 -2.69 -21.51 -6.82
N GLY A 49 -3.48 -20.97 -5.88
CA GLY A 49 -3.87 -21.66 -4.66
C GLY A 49 -2.84 -21.59 -3.52
N GLU A 50 -1.68 -20.95 -3.73
CA GLU A 50 -0.59 -20.86 -2.76
C GLU A 50 -0.38 -19.45 -2.21
N ILE A 51 -0.01 -19.36 -0.94
CA ILE A 51 0.39 -18.10 -0.30
C ILE A 51 1.91 -17.97 -0.32
N LYS A 52 2.41 -16.87 -0.89
CA LYS A 52 3.85 -16.58 -1.03
C LYS A 52 4.18 -15.21 -0.45
N VAL A 53 5.41 -15.02 0.04
CA VAL A 53 5.87 -13.72 0.51
C VAL A 53 6.00 -12.76 -0.68
N ASN A 54 5.44 -11.56 -0.54
CA ASN A 54 5.63 -10.47 -1.48
C ASN A 54 7.05 -9.91 -1.34
N THR A 55 7.95 -10.26 -2.25
CA THR A 55 9.33 -9.75 -2.24
C THR A 55 9.43 -8.24 -2.48
N SER A 56 8.37 -7.63 -3.00
CA SER A 56 8.25 -6.18 -3.18
C SER A 56 7.59 -5.48 -1.99
N TYR A 57 7.28 -6.21 -0.91
CA TYR A 57 6.74 -5.63 0.30
C TYR A 57 7.70 -4.58 0.84
N LYS A 58 7.19 -3.38 1.02
CA LYS A 58 7.83 -2.33 1.78
C LYS A 58 6.97 -2.13 2.99
N GLU A 59 7.55 -2.37 4.16
CA GLU A 59 6.89 -2.01 5.39
C GLU A 59 6.65 -0.50 5.33
N GLU A 60 5.37 -0.13 5.25
CA GLU A 60 4.98 1.24 5.51
C GLU A 60 5.45 1.50 6.93
N SER A 61 6.51 2.31 7.07
CA SER A 61 6.95 2.75 8.38
C SER A 61 5.76 3.45 9.00
N GLU A 62 5.10 2.78 9.95
CA GLU A 62 4.11 3.40 10.79
C GLU A 62 4.70 4.73 11.24
N THR A 63 4.04 5.81 10.85
CA THR A 63 4.33 7.13 11.37
C THR A 63 4.45 7.00 12.88
N MET A 64 5.62 7.37 13.40
CA MET A 64 6.02 7.20 14.79
C MET A 64 4.83 7.35 15.74
N VAL A 65 4.51 6.27 16.45
CA VAL A 65 3.75 6.37 17.68
C VAL A 65 4.55 7.28 18.59
N ILE A 66 4.07 8.50 18.83
CA ILE A 66 4.70 9.42 19.79
C ILE A 66 4.29 8.88 21.17
N ASP A 67 4.98 7.85 21.65
CA ASP A 67 4.75 7.23 22.96
C ASP A 67 5.23 8.11 24.14
N ASN A 68 5.58 9.37 23.84
CA ASN A 68 5.86 10.39 24.84
C ASN A 68 5.66 11.76 24.19
N PRO A 69 4.71 12.61 24.63
CA PRO A 69 4.58 13.95 24.08
C PRO A 69 5.94 14.66 24.17
N PRO A 70 6.37 15.40 23.13
CA PRO A 70 7.67 16.06 23.13
C PRO A 70 7.83 16.92 24.39
N GLN A 71 8.71 16.52 25.30
CA GLN A 71 8.96 17.25 26.55
C GLN A 71 9.91 18.44 26.34
N ASP A 72 10.49 18.58 25.15
CA ASP A 72 11.41 19.65 24.78
C ASP A 72 11.06 20.32 23.44
N ILE A 73 11.51 21.57 23.32
CA ILE A 73 11.29 22.44 22.15
C ILE A 73 11.99 21.90 20.89
N ASP A 74 13.10 21.17 21.04
CA ASP A 74 13.90 20.69 19.92
C ASP A 74 13.20 19.53 19.20
N SER A 75 12.57 18.63 19.95
CA SER A 75 11.73 17.55 19.40
C SER A 75 10.52 18.11 18.65
N LEU A 76 9.90 19.18 19.16
CA LEU A 76 8.84 19.91 18.43
C LEU A 76 9.36 20.52 17.13
N ARG A 77 10.55 21.12 17.14
CA ARG A 77 11.17 21.68 15.93
C ARG A 77 11.47 20.61 14.90
N ILE A 78 12.00 19.46 15.33
CA ILE A 78 12.25 18.30 14.45
C ILE A 78 10.94 17.81 13.83
N MET A 79 9.87 17.72 14.62
CA MET A 79 8.56 17.31 14.12
C MET A 79 8.01 18.30 13.09
N VAL A 80 8.04 19.60 13.38
CA VAL A 80 7.60 20.65 12.44
C VAL A 80 8.41 20.60 11.15
N ALA A 81 9.74 20.49 11.24
CA ALA A 81 10.60 20.36 10.07
C ALA A 81 10.29 19.09 9.26
N THR A 82 10.00 17.98 9.95
CA THR A 82 9.62 16.71 9.31
C THR A 82 8.29 16.85 8.57
N LEU A 83 7.27 17.44 9.21
CA LEU A 83 5.96 17.68 8.60
C LEU A 83 6.06 18.64 7.41
N GLN A 84 6.87 19.69 7.51
CA GLN A 84 7.15 20.60 6.39
C GLN A 84 7.80 19.87 5.21
N LYS A 85 8.81 19.03 5.48
CA LYS A 85 9.46 18.22 4.44
C LYS A 85 8.47 17.26 3.77
N GLN A 86 7.62 16.59 4.55
CA GLN A 86 6.58 15.70 4.04
C GLN A 86 5.56 16.45 3.17
N SER A 87 5.14 17.65 3.58
CA SER A 87 4.23 18.51 2.82
C SER A 87 4.82 18.92 1.47
N VAL A 88 6.07 19.40 1.46
CA VAL A 88 6.78 19.75 0.22
C VAL A 88 6.93 18.53 -0.69
N GLN A 89 7.32 17.38 -0.16
CA GLN A 89 7.44 16.15 -0.94
C GLN A 89 6.10 15.69 -1.53
N SER A 90 5.01 15.84 -0.78
CA SER A 90 3.66 15.51 -1.25
C SER A 90 3.25 16.42 -2.40
N ASN A 91 3.48 17.73 -2.27
CA ASN A 91 3.21 18.69 -3.34
C ASN A 91 4.03 18.40 -4.60
N LEU A 92 5.30 18.04 -4.47
CA LEU A 92 6.13 17.64 -5.61
C LEU A 92 5.61 16.38 -6.32
N LYS A 93 5.09 15.40 -5.56
CA LYS A 93 4.44 14.21 -6.15
C LYS A 93 3.18 14.59 -6.91
N ILE A 94 2.35 15.49 -6.36
CA ILE A 94 1.14 16.00 -7.04
C ILE A 94 1.52 16.66 -8.37
N VAL A 95 2.49 17.58 -8.36
CA VAL A 95 2.98 18.23 -9.60
C VAL A 95 3.51 17.20 -10.61
N SER A 96 4.22 16.18 -10.14
CA SER A 96 4.70 15.10 -11.02
C SER A 96 3.54 14.29 -11.63
N LEU A 97 2.48 14.03 -10.87
CA LEU A 97 1.29 13.34 -11.36
C LEU A 97 0.54 14.21 -12.39
N GLU A 98 0.34 15.50 -12.10
CA GLU A 98 -0.28 16.45 -13.02
C GLU A 98 0.45 16.52 -14.36
N ASN A 99 1.78 16.58 -14.34
CA ASN A 99 2.60 16.55 -15.56
C ASN A 99 2.42 15.24 -16.34
N LYS A 100 2.42 14.09 -15.65
CA LYS A 100 2.18 12.79 -16.29
C LYS A 100 0.79 12.70 -16.92
N PHE A 101 -0.24 13.24 -16.25
CA PHE A 101 -1.59 13.29 -16.79
C PHE A 101 -1.63 14.12 -18.08
N LYS A 102 -1.00 15.29 -18.08
CA LYS A 102 -0.91 16.13 -19.29
C LYS A 102 -0.17 15.44 -20.43
N GLU A 103 0.94 14.77 -20.15
CA GLU A 103 1.68 14.00 -21.16
C GLU A 103 0.84 12.87 -21.78
N LEU A 104 0.04 12.18 -20.96
CA LEU A 104 -0.85 11.11 -21.44
C LEU A 104 -1.99 11.67 -22.30
N GLU A 105 -2.57 12.80 -21.90
CA GLU A 105 -3.61 13.49 -22.67
C GLU A 105 -3.09 13.93 -24.05
N GLU A 106 -1.88 14.50 -24.10
CA GLU A 106 -1.24 14.88 -25.37
C GLU A 106 -0.95 13.68 -26.27
N LYS A 107 -0.55 12.53 -25.70
CA LYS A 107 -0.34 11.29 -26.47
C LYS A 107 -1.65 10.75 -27.02
N LEU A 108 -2.69 10.71 -26.20
CA LEU A 108 -4.02 10.25 -26.62
C LEU A 108 -4.56 11.09 -27.77
N ASN A 109 -4.47 12.42 -27.68
CA ASN A 109 -4.93 13.32 -28.73
C ASN A 109 -4.16 13.15 -30.05
N LYS A 110 -2.86 12.83 -29.98
CA LYS A 110 -2.04 12.54 -31.17
C LYS A 110 -2.38 11.19 -31.82
N GLU A 111 -2.69 10.17 -31.02
CA GLU A 111 -3.08 8.85 -31.54
C GLU A 111 -4.48 8.85 -32.16
N VAL A 112 -5.44 9.59 -31.58
CA VAL A 112 -6.78 9.74 -32.14
C VAL A 112 -6.76 10.55 -33.44
N GLY A 113 -6.00 11.65 -33.49
CA GLY A 113 -5.90 12.48 -34.70
C GLY A 113 -5.05 11.88 -35.83
N ALA A 114 -4.31 10.80 -35.60
CA ALA A 114 -3.54 10.10 -36.63
C ALA A 114 -4.30 8.94 -37.31
N ASN A 115 -5.50 8.61 -36.81
CA ASN A 115 -6.37 7.54 -37.31
C ASN A 115 -7.62 8.07 -38.06
N GLU A 116 -7.69 9.37 -38.34
CA GLU A 116 -8.66 10.02 -39.25
C GLU A 116 -7.99 10.44 -40.56
#